data_AF-A0A392T1H6-F1
#
_entry.id   AF-A0A392T1H6-F1
#
_cell.length_a   1.000
_cell.length_b   1.000
_cell.length_c   1.000
_cell.angle_alpha   90.00
_cell.angle_beta   90.00
_cell.angle_gamma   90.00
#
_symmetry.space_group_name_H-M   'P 1'
#
loop_
_entity.id
_entity.type
_entity.pdbx_description
1 polymer ?
#
loop_
_entity_poly.entity_id
_entity_poly.type
_entity_poly.pdbx_seq_one_letter_code
_entity_poly.pdbx_strand_id
1 'polypeptide(L)'
;KAVIKGWEHPKIKDANGVDTAELKPEEEWTTAEDTLALENSKALNTSLNGVDKNMFRLIKQCTVAKDACEILKTTYEGTAK
;
A
#
# COMPACT_ATOMS: atom_id res chain seq x y z
N LYS A 1 -8.63 -10.80 -14.71
CA LYS A 1 -8.19 -10.57 -13.31
C LYS A 1 -7.16 -9.44 -13.31
N ALA A 2 -7.58 -8.20 -13.04
CA ALA A 2 -6.69 -7.03 -13.04
C ALA A 2 -5.55 -7.12 -12.01
N VAL A 3 -5.74 -7.90 -10.94
CA VAL A 3 -4.72 -8.19 -9.92
C VAL A 3 -3.41 -8.74 -10.51
N ILE A 4 -3.45 -9.44 -11.64
CA ILE A 4 -2.26 -10.10 -12.22
C ILE A 4 -1.58 -9.22 -13.30
N LYS A 5 -2.33 -8.32 -13.95
CA LYS A 5 -1.80 -7.48 -15.04
C LYS A 5 -1.45 -6.05 -14.61
N GLY A 6 -1.70 -5.68 -13.36
CA GLY A 6 -1.68 -4.28 -12.94
C GLY A 6 -2.95 -3.57 -13.43
N TRP A 7 -3.52 -2.72 -12.59
CA TRP A 7 -4.58 -1.83 -13.04
C TRP A 7 -3.92 -0.66 -13.75
N GLU A 8 -4.43 -0.32 -14.94
CA GLU A 8 -4.05 0.89 -15.66
C GLU A 8 -5.20 1.87 -15.59
N HIS A 9 -4.87 3.14 -15.33
CA HIS A 9 -5.87 4.19 -15.23
C HIS A 9 -6.59 4.37 -16.58
N PRO A 10 -7.94 4.39 -16.60
CA PRO A 10 -8.70 4.68 -17.80
C PRO A 10 -8.24 5.99 -18.47
N LYS A 11 -8.12 5.97 -19.79
CA LYS A 11 -7.75 7.14 -20.60
C LYS A 11 -8.94 7.57 -21.46
N ILE A 12 -8.94 8.84 -21.84
CA ILE A 12 -9.93 9.37 -22.77
C ILE A 12 -9.66 8.73 -24.14
N LYS A 13 -10.73 8.35 -24.86
CA LYS A 13 -10.61 7.83 -26.22
C LYS A 13 -10.88 8.94 -27.22
N ASP A 14 -10.07 9.03 -28.27
CA ASP A 14 -10.32 9.93 -29.38
C ASP A 14 -11.54 9.46 -30.23
N ALA A 15 -11.90 10.24 -31.24
CA ALA A 15 -13.01 9.92 -32.14
C ALA A 15 -12.83 8.58 -32.89
N ASN A 16 -11.61 8.03 -32.94
CA ASN A 16 -11.27 6.76 -33.57
C ASN A 16 -11.19 5.61 -32.55
N GLY A 17 -11.47 5.87 -31.26
CA GLY A 17 -11.43 4.88 -30.19
C GLY A 17 -10.02 4.60 -29.63
N VAL A 18 -9.02 5.40 -30.03
CA VAL A 18 -7.63 5.28 -29.59
C VAL A 18 -7.45 6.01 -28.26
N ASP A 19 -6.74 5.38 -27.33
CA ASP A 19 -6.44 5.98 -26.03
C ASP A 19 -5.52 7.20 -26.21
N THR A 20 -5.95 8.35 -25.69
CA THR A 20 -5.13 9.57 -25.65
C THR A 20 -4.15 9.51 -24.48
N ALA A 21 -3.29 10.52 -24.35
CA ALA A 21 -2.43 10.66 -23.17
C ALA A 21 -3.18 11.15 -21.93
N GLU A 22 -4.43 11.62 -22.09
CA GLU A 22 -5.22 12.20 -21.01
C GLU A 22 -5.95 11.12 -20.22
N LEU A 23 -5.93 11.26 -18.90
CA LEU A 23 -6.65 10.37 -17.99
C LEU A 23 -8.13 10.73 -17.99
N LYS A 24 -8.99 9.71 -18.03
CA LYS A 24 -10.44 9.88 -17.97
C LYS A 24 -10.86 10.23 -16.53
N PRO A 25 -11.68 11.27 -16.30
CA PRO A 25 -12.17 11.60 -14.97
C PRO A 25 -13.04 10.48 -14.38
N GLU A 26 -13.01 10.30 -13.05
CA GLU A 26 -13.75 9.23 -12.34
C GLU A 26 -15.26 9.26 -12.62
N GLU A 27 -15.83 10.45 -12.80
CA GLU A 27 -17.24 10.67 -13.10
C GLU A 27 -17.68 10.04 -14.43
N GLU A 28 -16.74 9.83 -15.36
CA GLU A 28 -16.96 9.23 -16.68
C GLU A 28 -16.58 7.75 -16.72
N TRP A 29 -16.16 7.17 -15.59
CA TRP A 29 -15.78 5.76 -15.56
C TRP A 29 -17.01 4.86 -15.74
N THR A 30 -16.82 3.82 -16.53
CA THR A 30 -17.78 2.73 -16.62
C THR A 30 -17.80 1.93 -15.32
N THR A 31 -18.92 1.27 -15.02
CA THR A 31 -19.02 0.39 -13.85
C THR A 31 -17.94 -0.69 -13.82
N ALA A 32 -17.47 -1.14 -14.99
CA ALA A 32 -16.38 -2.11 -15.09
C ALA A 32 -15.02 -1.49 -14.68
N GLU A 33 -14.71 -0.29 -15.15
CA GLU A 33 -13.47 0.44 -14.77
C GLU A 33 -13.44 0.74 -13.26
N ASP A 34 -14.56 1.19 -12.70
CA ASP A 34 -14.73 1.46 -11.27
C ASP A 34 -14.56 0.19 -10.42
N THR A 35 -15.21 -0.90 -10.81
CA THR A 35 -15.06 -2.20 -10.11
C THR A 35 -13.60 -2.66 -10.12
N LEU A 36 -12.90 -2.50 -11.25
CA LEU A 36 -11.49 -2.89 -11.35
C LEU A 36 -10.57 -2.00 -10.49
N ALA A 37 -10.85 -0.70 -10.41
CA ALA A 37 -10.12 0.22 -9.54
C ALA A 37 -10.33 -0.14 -8.06
N LEU A 38 -11.57 -0.44 -7.67
CA LEU A 38 -11.92 -0.86 -6.31
C LEU A 38 -11.29 -2.21 -5.93
N GLU A 39 -11.31 -3.19 -6.83
CA GLU A 39 -10.64 -4.47 -6.59
C GLU A 39 -9.13 -4.30 -6.41
N ASN A 40 -8.51 -3.41 -7.19
CA ASN A 40 -7.08 -3.13 -7.06
C ASN A 40 -6.76 -2.43 -5.74
N SER A 41 -7.50 -1.37 -5.38
CA SER A 41 -7.29 -0.66 -4.11
C SER A 41 -7.46 -1.59 -2.91
N LYS A 42 -8.43 -2.52 -2.98
CA LYS A 42 -8.61 -3.56 -1.96
C LYS A 42 -7.45 -4.56 -1.91
N ALA A 43 -6.94 -4.99 -3.05
CA ALA A 43 -5.79 -5.90 -3.12
C ALA A 43 -4.50 -5.24 -2.59
N LEU A 44 -4.26 -3.97 -2.93
CA LEU A 44 -3.14 -3.17 -2.43
C LEU A 44 -3.24 -2.98 -0.91
N ASN A 45 -4.41 -2.54 -0.43
CA ASN A 45 -4.63 -2.34 1.01
C ASN A 45 -4.49 -3.66 1.78
N THR A 46 -4.94 -4.78 1.21
CA THR A 46 -4.77 -6.11 1.84
C THR A 46 -3.29 -6.51 1.88
N SER A 47 -2.55 -6.26 0.80
CA SER A 47 -1.11 -6.56 0.73
C SER A 47 -0.32 -5.73 1.72
N LEU A 48 -0.58 -4.42 1.80
CA LEU A 48 0.01 -3.52 2.78
C LEU A 48 -0.31 -3.97 4.20
N ASN A 49 -1.59 -4.19 4.54
CA ASN A 49 -1.97 -4.66 5.88
C ASN A 49 -1.38 -6.03 6.24
N GLY A 50 -1.18 -6.92 5.26
CA GLY A 50 -0.53 -8.21 5.45
C GLY A 50 0.97 -8.07 5.72
N VAL A 51 1.65 -7.21 4.95
CA VAL A 51 3.08 -6.89 5.13
C VAL A 51 3.30 -6.17 6.46
N ASP A 52 2.47 -5.17 6.79
CA ASP A 52 2.58 -4.38 8.01
C ASP A 52 2.46 -5.27 9.24
N LYS A 53 1.46 -6.16 9.30
CA LYS A 53 1.32 -7.14 10.39
C LYS A 53 2.51 -8.09 10.50
N ASN A 54 3.07 -8.53 9.37
CA ASN A 54 4.22 -9.42 9.37
C ASN A 54 5.50 -8.69 9.81
N MET A 55 5.73 -7.46 9.33
CA MET A 55 6.83 -6.59 9.75
C MET A 55 6.70 -6.20 11.23
N PHE A 56 5.51 -5.82 11.68
CA PHE A 56 5.23 -5.55 13.11
C PHE A 56 5.52 -6.77 13.97
N ARG A 57 5.14 -7.96 13.52
CA ARG A 57 5.45 -9.22 14.22
C ARG A 57 6.95 -9.49 14.25
N LEU A 58 7.65 -9.30 13.13
CA LEU A 58 9.10 -9.46 13.07
C LEU A 58 9.81 -8.47 14.00
N ILE A 59 9.39 -7.21 14.04
CA ILE A 59 9.92 -6.19 14.96
C ILE A 59 9.63 -6.58 16.42
N LYS A 60 8.40 -7.03 16.72
CA LYS A 60 8.03 -7.50 18.07
C LYS A 60 8.82 -8.75 18.50
N GLN A 61 9.13 -9.65 17.57
CA GLN A 61 9.92 -10.86 17.80
C GLN A 61 11.43 -10.61 17.74
N CYS A 62 11.86 -9.43 17.27
CA CYS A 62 13.26 -9.03 17.23
C CYS A 62 13.72 -8.69 18.65
N THR A 63 14.17 -9.71 19.37
CA THR A 63 14.78 -9.60 20.70
C THR A 63 15.91 -8.57 20.70
N VAL A 64 16.72 -8.53 19.65
CA VAL A 64 17.83 -7.55 19.50
C VAL A 64 17.34 -6.10 19.51
N ALA A 65 16.20 -5.79 18.87
CA ALA A 65 15.64 -4.43 18.87
C ALA A 65 15.04 -4.07 20.23
N LYS A 66 14.49 -5.05 20.94
CA LYS A 66 13.96 -4.88 22.29
C LYS A 66 15.08 -4.70 23.32
N ASP A 67 16.13 -5.49 23.22
CA ASP A 67 17.34 -5.41 24.05
C ASP A 67 18.08 -4.10 23.80
N ALA A 68 18.23 -3.69 22.54
CA ALA A 68 18.80 -2.38 22.20
C ALA A 68 17.96 -1.23 22.78
N CYS A 69 16.63 -1.35 22.81
CA CYS A 69 15.74 -0.35 23.40
C CYS A 69 15.82 -0.31 24.93
N GLU A 70 15.95 -1.45 25.61
CA GLU A 70 16.18 -1.51 27.07
C GLU A 70 17.56 -0.97 27.45
N ILE A 71 18.60 -1.27 26.66
CA ILE A 71 19.95 -0.70 26.83
C ILE A 71 19.91 0.83 26.65
N LEU A 72 19.18 1.32 25.64
CA LEU A 72 19.04 2.77 25.41
C LEU A 72 18.31 3.46 26.56
N LYS A 73 17.24 2.85 27.10
CA LYS A 73 16.54 3.36 28.28
C LYS A 73 17.43 3.40 29.51
N THR A 74 18.16 2.32 29.81
CA THR A 74 19.08 2.30 30.95
C THR A 74 20.24 3.28 30.81
N THR A 75 20.68 3.58 29.59
CA THR A 75 21.76 4.54 29.33
C THR A 75 21.28 6.00 29.39
N TYR A 76 20.02 6.29 29.00
CA TYR A 76 19.48 7.66 28.94
C TYR A 76 18.64 8.07 30.16
N GLU A 77 17.94 7.13 30.80
CA GLU A 77 17.31 7.30 32.13
C GLU A 77 18.31 7.01 33.25
N GLY A 78 19.58 7.37 33.01
CA GLY A 78 20.71 7.06 33.87
C GLY A 78 20.32 7.07 35.33
N THR A 79 20.59 5.96 36.01
CA THR A 79 20.60 5.88 37.46
C THR A 79 21.52 6.99 37.96
N ALA A 80 20.91 8.13 38.23
CA ALA A 80 21.44 9.13 39.13
C ALA A 80 21.52 8.43 40.49
N LYS A 81 22.72 7.93 40.81
CA LYS A 81 23.13 7.61 42.16
C LYS A 81 24.21 8.60 42.57
#